data_AF-A0A923PY02-F1
#
_entry.id   AF-A0A923PY02-F1
#
_cell.length_a   1.000
_cell.length_b   1.000
_cell.length_c   1.000
_cell.angle_alpha   90.00
_cell.angle_beta   90.00
_cell.angle_gamma   90.00
#
_symmetry.space_group_name_H-M   'P 1'
#
loop_
_entity.id
_entity.type
_entity.pdbx_description
1 polymer ?
#
loop_
_entity_poly.entity_id
_entity_poly.type
_entity_poly.pdbx_seq_one_letter_code
_entity_poly.pdbx_strand_id
1 'polypeptide(L)' 'MTAPAPILAGILGMGAPELGIILIILLVLFGGSKLPSLAKGLGQSIKEFKKSSKDDPEEEKTPEAKKTEATKTHGSN' A
#
# COMPACT_ATOMS: atom_id res chain seq x y z
N MET A 1 30.76 -0.08 32.40
CA MET A 1 30.93 0.08 30.94
C MET A 1 29.70 -0.48 30.25
N THR A 2 28.64 0.32 30.14
CA THR A 2 27.43 -0.02 29.38
C THR A 2 27.56 0.64 28.02
N ALA A 3 27.64 -0.13 26.94
CA ALA A 3 27.58 0.43 25.60
C ALA A 3 26.21 1.11 25.43
N PRO A 4 26.13 2.40 25.04
CA PRO A 4 24.85 3.01 24.70
C PRO A 4 24.28 2.30 23.48
N ALA A 5 23.07 1.77 23.65
CA ALA A 5 22.32 1.02 22.67
C ALA A 5 22.06 1.84 21.37
N PRO A 6 21.77 1.18 20.24
CA PRO A 6 22.04 1.60 18.87
C PRO A 6 21.02 2.60 18.31
N ILE A 7 20.81 3.72 19.00
CA ILE A 7 20.02 4.86 18.48
C ILE A 7 20.67 5.40 17.19
N LEU A 8 22.00 5.26 17.07
CA LEU A 8 22.76 5.66 15.89
C LEU A 8 22.58 4.71 14.69
N ALA A 9 22.09 3.48 14.87
CA ALA A 9 21.77 2.59 13.76
C ALA A 9 20.38 2.87 13.16
N GLY A 10 19.47 3.48 13.93
CA GLY A 10 18.14 3.89 13.47
C GLY A 10 18.12 5.10 12.54
N ILE A 11 19.22 5.87 12.49
CA ILE A 11 19.38 7.08 11.63
C ILE A 11 20.13 6.81 10.32
N LEU A 12 20.75 5.63 10.17
CA LEU A 12 21.52 5.24 8.97
C LEU A 12 20.65 4.73 7.81
N GLY A 13 19.32 4.95 7.89
CA GLY A 13 18.35 4.67 6.83
C GLY A 13 17.49 5.89 6.55
N MET A 14 18.15 7.02 6.23
CA MET A 14 17.68 8.42 6.14
C MET A 14 16.54 8.73 5.14
N GLY A 15 15.61 7.80 4.92
CA GLY A 15 14.44 8.02 4.09
C GLY A 15 13.20 7.26 4.54
N ALA A 16 13.34 6.07 5.14
CA ALA A 16 12.18 5.31 5.60
C ALA A 16 11.53 5.92 6.87
N PRO A 17 12.30 6.37 7.90
CA PRO A 17 11.74 7.02 9.08
C PRO A 17 11.03 8.34 8.76
N GLU A 18 11.62 9.19 7.91
CA GLU A 18 11.08 10.49 7.52
C GLU A 18 9.77 10.35 6.75
N LEU A 19 9.72 9.42 5.78
CA LEU A 19 8.48 9.09 5.07
C LEU A 19 7.42 8.51 6.02
N GLY A 20 7.82 7.71 7.00
CA GLY A 20 6.91 7.17 8.03
C GLY A 20 6.26 8.25 8.87
N ILE A 21 7.01 9.27 9.29
CA ILE A 21 6.50 10.40 10.07
C ILE A 21 5.50 11.22 9.25
N ILE A 22 5.82 11.53 8.00
CA ILE A 22 4.91 12.26 7.09
C ILE A 22 3.63 11.47 6.86
N LEU A 23 3.75 10.15 6.65
CA LEU A 23 2.61 9.25 6.47
C LEU A 23 1.70 9.25 7.70
N ILE A 24 2.26 9.21 8.91
CA ILE A 24 1.49 9.29 10.16
C ILE A 24 0.70 10.60 10.23
N ILE A 25 1.33 11.74 9.92
CA ILE A 25 0.64 13.04 9.92
C ILE A 25 -0.52 13.04 8.91
N LEU A 26 -0.31 12.53 7.70
CA LEU A 26 -1.37 12.40 6.69
C LEU A 26 -2.49 11.46 7.16
N LEU A 27 -2.16 10.35 7.85
CA LEU A 27 -3.15 9.45 8.43
C LEU A 27 -3.98 10.11 9.53
N VAL A 28 -3.41 11.02 10.33
CA VAL A 28 -4.16 11.75 11.35
C VAL A 28 -5.09 12.80 10.72
N LEU A 29 -4.62 13.51 9.70
CA LEU A 29 -5.40 14.55 9.01
C LEU A 29 -6.51 13.98 8.12
N PHE A 30 -6.19 12.96 7.32
CA PHE A 30 -7.10 12.36 6.36
C PHE A 30 -7.80 11.10 6.89
N GLY A 31 -7.27 10.46 7.93
CA GLY A 31 -7.74 9.16 8.40
C GLY A 31 -7.20 7.98 7.57
N GLY A 32 -6.99 6.83 8.22
CA GLY A 32 -6.46 5.62 7.56
C GLY A 32 -7.34 5.06 6.43
N SER A 33 -8.62 5.43 6.38
CA SER A 33 -9.55 4.96 5.33
C SER A 33 -9.51 5.79 4.04
N LYS A 34 -9.01 7.03 4.07
CA LYS A 34 -9.01 7.91 2.89
C LYS A 34 -7.87 7.62 1.92
N LEU A 35 -6.66 7.32 2.44
CA LEU A 35 -5.51 6.93 1.61
C LEU A 35 -5.80 5.74 0.65
N PRO A 36 -6.36 4.60 1.11
CA PRO A 36 -6.66 3.48 0.21
C PRO A 36 -7.80 3.79 -0.77
N SER A 37 -8.77 4.62 -0.38
CA SER A 37 -9.85 5.06 -1.30
C SER A 37 -9.30 5.93 -2.42
N LEU A 38 -8.41 6.88 -2.10
CA LEU A 38 -7.74 7.76 -3.07
C LEU A 38 -6.82 6.95 -3.99
N ALA A 39 -6.05 6.01 -3.44
CA ALA A 39 -5.18 5.12 -4.23
C ALA A 39 -5.99 4.23 -5.19
N LYS A 40 -7.14 3.71 -4.76
CA LYS A 40 -8.04 2.91 -5.64
C LYS A 40 -8.57 3.76 -6.80
N GLY A 41 -9.09 4.95 -6.51
CA GLY A 41 -9.59 5.86 -7.56
C GLY A 41 -8.50 6.28 -8.54
N LEU A 42 -7.35 6.73 -8.03
CA LEU A 42 -6.20 7.11 -8.84
C LEU A 42 -5.67 5.93 -9.68
N GLY A 43 -5.60 4.73 -9.10
CA GLY A 43 -5.17 3.52 -9.79
C GLY A 43 -6.12 3.11 -10.92
N GLN A 44 -7.43 3.25 -10.72
CA GLN A 44 -8.42 3.03 -11.79
C GLN A 44 -8.26 4.06 -12.91
N SER A 45 -8.12 5.35 -12.59
CA SER A 45 -7.90 6.39 -13.59
C SER A 45 -6.61 6.18 -14.39
N ILE A 46 -5.51 5.81 -13.74
CA ILE A 46 -4.24 5.49 -14.42
C ILE A 46 -4.38 4.24 -15.28
N LYS A 47 -5.11 3.21 -14.81
CA LYS A 47 -5.35 1.98 -15.56
C LYS A 47 -6.17 2.24 -16.83
N GLU A 48 -7.24 3.03 -16.72
CA GLU A 48 -8.07 3.45 -17.84
C GLU A 48 -7.30 4.34 -18.81
N PHE A 49 -6.53 5.31 -18.30
CA PHE A 49 -5.65 6.16 -19.10
C PHE A 49 -4.64 5.32 -19.90
N LYS A 50 -3.98 4.35 -19.25
CA LYS A 50 -3.05 3.43 -19.91
C LYS A 50 -3.74 2.51 -20.93
N LYS A 51 -4.99 2.10 -20.67
CA LYS A 51 -5.78 1.29 -21.60
C LYS A 51 -6.21 2.08 -22.83
N SER A 52 -6.57 3.35 -22.68
CA SER A 52 -6.90 4.23 -23.81
C SER A 52 -5.70 4.72 -24.60
N SER A 53 -4.53 4.85 -23.97
CA SER A 53 -3.29 5.29 -24.63
C SER A 53 -2.54 4.15 -25.32
N LYS A 54 -2.98 2.91 -25.19
CA LYS A 54 -2.47 1.76 -25.93
C LYS A 54 -3.47 1.43 -27.04
N ASP A 55 -3.13 1.76 -28.28
CA ASP A 55 -3.93 1.48 -29.50
C ASP A 55 -4.05 -0.03 -29.86
N ASP A 56 -3.82 -0.95 -28.93
CA ASP A 56 -3.81 -2.40 -29.18
C ASP A 56 -4.98 -3.11 -28.47
N PRO A 57 -5.90 -3.77 -29.21
CA PRO A 57 -7.08 -4.43 -28.65
C PRO A 57 -6.83 -5.77 -27.95
N GLU A 58 -5.59 -6.25 -27.81
CA GLU A 58 -5.34 -7.65 -27.40
C GLU A 58 -4.93 -7.89 -25.94
N GLU A 59 -4.73 -6.87 -25.10
CA GLU A 59 -4.18 -7.09 -23.75
C GLU A 59 -5.22 -7.01 -22.63
N GLU A 60 -6.32 -7.75 -22.74
CA GLU A 60 -7.27 -7.95 -21.64
C GLU A 60 -7.01 -9.28 -20.89
N LYS A 61 -5.84 -9.37 -20.25
CA LYS A 61 -5.62 -10.32 -19.16
C LYS A 61 -4.87 -9.62 -18.03
N THR A 62 -5.58 -9.23 -16.98
CA THR A 62 -4.93 -9.00 -15.69
C THR A 62 -5.82 -9.55 -14.57
N PRO A 63 -5.26 -10.42 -13.70
CA PRO A 63 -6.01 -11.19 -12.72
C PRO A 63 -6.62 -10.31 -11.63
N GLU A 64 -7.83 -10.67 -11.24
CA GLU A 64 -8.48 -10.27 -10.00
C GLU A 64 -7.52 -10.42 -8.81
N ALA A 65 -7.19 -9.30 -8.18
CA ALA A 65 -6.52 -9.28 -6.89
C ALA A 65 -7.50 -9.80 -5.82
N LYS A 66 -7.44 -11.11 -5.59
CA LYS A 66 -7.70 -11.85 -4.35
C LYS A 66 -8.25 -10.98 -3.21
N LYS A 67 -9.58 -10.95 -3.11
CA LYS A 67 -10.32 -10.54 -1.92
C LYS A 67 -9.97 -11.52 -0.80
N THR A 68 -9.40 -11.01 0.27
CA THR A 68 -9.31 -11.70 1.56
C THR A 68 -10.73 -12.04 2.02
N GLU A 69 -11.08 -13.32 2.03
CA GLU A 69 -12.23 -13.84 2.77
C GLU A 69 -11.69 -14.78 3.86
N ALA A 70 -11.76 -14.31 5.11
CA ALA A 70 -11.69 -15.17 6.27
C ALA A 70 -13.06 -15.85 6.42
N THR A 71 -13.14 -17.14 6.11
CA THR A 71 -14.27 -17.99 6.50
C THR A 71 -13.77 -19.11 7.40
N LYS A 72 -14.26 -19.07 8.64
CA LYS A 72 -14.20 -20.07 9.69
C LYS A 72 -14.92 -21.36 9.27
N THR A 73 -14.25 -22.50 9.32
CA THR A 73 -14.78 -23.88 9.34
C THR A 73 -13.83 -24.67 10.25
N HIS A 74 -14.17 -25.30 11.38
CA HIS A 74 -15.30 -26.12 11.86
C HIS A 74 -15.63 -27.33 10.99
N GLY A 75 -15.41 -28.54 11.57
CA GLY A 75 -15.82 -29.88 11.10
C GLY A 75 -14.89 -30.48 10.04
N SER A 76 -14.52 -31.76 10.02
CA SER A 76 -14.93 -32.96 10.77
C SER A 76 -13.84 -34.02 10.49
N ASN A 77 -13.43 -34.78 11.51
CA ASN A 77 -13.00 -36.17 11.30
C ASN A 77 -14.19 -37.09 11.63
#